data_AF-A0A0U5JP35-F1
#
_entry.id   AF-A0A0U5JP35-F1
#
_cell.length_a   1.000
_cell.length_b   1.000
_cell.length_c   1.000
_cell.angle_alpha   90.00
_cell.angle_beta   90.00
_cell.angle_gamma   90.00
#
_symmetry.space_group_name_H-M   'P 1'
#
loop_
_entity.id
_entity.type
_entity.pdbx_description
1 polymer ?
#
loop_
_entity_poly.entity_id
_entity_poly.type
_entity_poly.pdbx_seq_one_letter_code
_entity_poly.pdbx_strand_id
1 'polypeptide(L)'
;MSVNNKCLTDEQIQDAYIFMDGTFNKSKEFDHGLFSEWLILKTILDDEYEEEIEVAKVNLYLFNSKQVDFYEAADSIDGHQEFIASKLLNVFQIDPLSRIAIIDNLYVNSENTTAKTKIKLLNEQILPYLYDWGFEYAAFLNASICYEGSRLEQETTDNAFENEIPMIREIGESERWGEGVNLVDLEEYKS
;
A
#
# COMPACT_ATOMS: atom_id res chain seq x y z
N MET A 1 18.17 -14.94 -11.87
CA MET A 1 17.78 -14.23 -13.10
C MET A 1 17.98 -12.76 -12.82
N SER A 2 18.64 -12.02 -13.71
CA SER A 2 18.89 -10.58 -13.51
C SER A 2 17.62 -9.82 -13.86
N VAL A 3 16.98 -9.20 -12.86
CA VAL A 3 15.91 -8.22 -13.10
C VAL A 3 16.55 -7.04 -13.80
N ASN A 4 16.16 -6.81 -15.05
CA ASN A 4 16.64 -5.67 -15.84
C ASN A 4 15.86 -4.45 -15.34
N ASN A 5 16.54 -3.47 -14.72
CA ASN A 5 15.92 -2.23 -14.23
C ASN A 5 15.60 -1.27 -15.38
N LYS A 6 14.76 -1.71 -16.32
CA LYS A 6 14.25 -0.85 -17.39
C LYS A 6 13.19 0.07 -16.80
N CYS A 7 13.45 1.38 -16.80
CA CYS A 7 12.45 2.36 -16.38
C CYS A 7 11.32 2.43 -17.42
N LEU A 8 10.08 2.27 -16.98
CA LEU A 8 8.89 2.34 -17.82
C LEU A 8 8.35 3.78 -17.88
N THR A 9 7.65 4.13 -18.94
CA THR A 9 6.85 5.38 -18.97
C THR A 9 5.52 5.17 -18.27
N ASP A 10 4.88 6.24 -17.80
CA ASP A 10 3.55 6.16 -17.20
C ASP A 10 2.53 5.53 -18.15
N GLU A 11 2.53 5.87 -19.43
CA GLU A 11 1.65 5.27 -20.44
C GLU A 11 1.84 3.74 -20.53
N GLN A 12 3.09 3.27 -20.53
CA GLN A 12 3.38 1.84 -20.54
C GLN A 12 2.87 1.13 -19.27
N ILE A 13 2.97 1.77 -18.11
CA ILE A 13 2.47 1.21 -16.85
C ILE A 13 0.94 1.18 -16.85
N GLN A 14 0.31 2.20 -17.43
CA GLN A 14 -1.15 2.31 -17.47
C GLN A 14 -1.78 1.23 -18.36
N ASP A 15 -1.13 0.83 -19.45
CA ASP A 15 -1.66 -0.19 -20.37
C ASP A 15 -1.14 -1.61 -20.10
N ALA A 16 -0.24 -1.77 -19.11
CA ALA A 16 0.39 -3.04 -18.80
C ALA A 16 -0.58 -4.04 -18.16
N TYR A 17 -0.44 -5.31 -18.57
CA TYR A 17 -0.95 -6.42 -17.79
C TYR A 17 -0.01 -6.70 -16.61
N ILE A 18 -0.50 -6.46 -15.39
CA ILE A 18 0.29 -6.60 -14.17
C ILE A 18 0.05 -7.97 -13.53
N PHE A 19 1.13 -8.64 -13.16
CA PHE A 19 1.11 -9.81 -12.28
C PHE A 19 1.98 -9.56 -11.06
N MET A 20 1.71 -10.32 -9.99
CA MET A 20 2.28 -10.06 -8.66
C MET A 20 3.09 -11.25 -8.17
N ASP A 21 4.21 -10.93 -7.51
CA ASP A 21 5.12 -11.89 -6.87
C ASP A 21 5.44 -11.40 -5.45
N GLY A 22 5.16 -12.23 -4.46
CA GLY A 22 5.16 -11.84 -3.05
C GLY A 22 6.14 -12.66 -2.20
N THR A 23 6.97 -11.99 -1.40
CA THR A 23 7.87 -12.69 -0.46
C THR A 23 7.39 -12.53 0.98
N PHE A 24 6.79 -13.57 1.55
CA PHE A 24 6.29 -13.58 2.93
C PHE A 24 7.39 -13.86 3.95
N ASN A 25 7.61 -12.92 4.87
CA ASN A 25 8.54 -13.07 5.99
C ASN A 25 7.77 -12.99 7.31
N LYS A 26 7.96 -13.98 8.18
CA LYS A 26 7.34 -13.97 9.51
C LYS A 26 8.13 -13.07 10.45
N SER A 27 7.43 -12.31 11.29
CA SER A 27 8.07 -11.65 12.43
C SER A 27 8.72 -12.70 13.34
N LYS A 28 9.86 -12.37 13.96
CA LYS A 28 10.49 -13.25 14.96
C LYS A 28 9.76 -13.21 16.30
N GLU A 29 9.19 -12.06 16.64
CA GLU A 29 8.56 -11.80 17.94
C GLU A 29 7.06 -12.11 17.91
N PHE A 30 6.45 -11.98 16.73
CA PHE A 30 5.02 -12.15 16.50
C PHE A 30 4.75 -13.10 15.32
N ASP A 31 5.44 -14.23 15.28
CA ASP A 31 5.54 -15.16 14.14
C ASP A 31 4.22 -15.80 13.66
N HIS A 32 3.18 -15.70 14.47
CA HIS A 32 1.83 -16.15 14.14
C HIS A 32 0.93 -15.00 13.66
N GLY A 33 1.11 -13.78 14.16
CA GLY A 33 0.19 -12.66 13.95
C GLY A 33 0.72 -11.52 13.09
N LEU A 34 2.02 -11.46 12.79
CA LEU A 34 2.63 -10.40 11.99
C LEU A 34 3.56 -10.97 10.91
N PHE A 35 3.31 -10.55 9.68
CA PHE A 35 4.15 -10.85 8.52
C PHE A 35 4.56 -9.56 7.83
N SER A 36 5.77 -9.53 7.26
CA SER A 36 6.17 -8.51 6.32
C SER A 36 6.33 -9.10 4.92
N GLU A 37 5.88 -8.37 3.93
CA GLU A 37 5.91 -8.79 2.54
C GLU A 37 6.39 -7.67 1.64
N TRP A 38 7.41 -7.97 0.82
CA TRP A 38 7.66 -7.18 -0.38
C TRP A 38 6.84 -7.79 -1.51
N LEU A 39 5.81 -7.06 -1.94
CA LEU A 39 4.98 -7.40 -3.08
C LEU A 39 5.55 -6.69 -4.31
N ILE A 40 5.98 -7.46 -5.30
CA ILE A 40 6.58 -6.97 -6.54
C ILE A 40 5.54 -7.08 -7.66
N LEU A 41 5.24 -5.95 -8.30
CA LEU A 41 4.36 -5.85 -9.45
C LEU A 41 5.22 -5.91 -10.71
N LYS A 42 4.92 -6.85 -11.60
CA LYS A 42 5.67 -7.12 -12.82
C LYS A 42 4.78 -7.07 -14.05
N THR A 43 5.39 -6.83 -15.20
CA THR A 43 4.73 -6.88 -16.52
C THR A 43 5.62 -7.59 -17.54
N ILE A 44 5.04 -7.99 -18.67
CA ILE A 44 5.74 -8.46 -19.87
C ILE A 44 5.34 -7.50 -21.00
N LEU A 45 6.32 -6.86 -21.64
CA LEU A 45 6.07 -5.88 -22.70
C LEU A 45 6.13 -6.46 -24.13
N ASP A 46 6.73 -7.63 -24.30
CA ASP A 46 6.92 -8.24 -25.62
C ASP A 46 6.80 -9.77 -25.50
N ASP A 47 5.79 -10.34 -26.18
CA ASP A 47 5.48 -11.77 -26.16
C ASP A 47 6.63 -12.61 -26.74
N GLU A 48 7.53 -12.02 -27.53
CA GLU A 48 8.64 -12.74 -28.16
C GLU A 48 9.77 -13.12 -27.18
N TYR A 49 9.92 -12.41 -26.06
CA TYR A 49 11.08 -12.56 -25.17
C TYR A 49 10.73 -12.94 -23.72
N GLU A 50 9.45 -12.98 -23.34
CA GLU A 50 8.95 -13.32 -21.99
C GLU A 50 9.70 -12.58 -20.85
N GLU A 51 10.31 -11.41 -21.11
CA GLU A 51 11.12 -10.71 -20.11
C GLU A 51 10.20 -10.05 -19.07
N GLU A 52 10.26 -10.56 -17.84
CA GLU A 52 9.58 -9.95 -16.70
C GLU A 52 10.27 -8.64 -16.30
N ILE A 53 9.51 -7.54 -16.29
CA ILE A 53 9.98 -6.22 -15.90
C ILE A 53 9.28 -5.82 -14.60
N GLU A 54 10.06 -5.45 -13.58
CA GLU A 54 9.53 -4.85 -12.35
C GLU A 54 8.94 -3.47 -12.65
N VAL A 55 7.63 -3.34 -12.42
CA VAL A 55 6.86 -2.09 -12.57
C VAL A 55 6.89 -1.31 -11.26
N ALA A 56 6.65 -2.00 -10.15
CA ALA A 56 6.60 -1.40 -8.83
C ALA A 56 6.89 -2.45 -7.77
N LYS A 57 7.19 -1.99 -6.56
CA LYS A 57 7.22 -2.82 -5.37
C LYS A 57 6.66 -2.05 -4.18
N VAL A 58 6.03 -2.78 -3.28
CA VAL A 58 5.42 -2.21 -2.08
C VAL A 58 5.76 -3.07 -0.87
N ASN A 59 6.04 -2.42 0.25
CA ASN A 59 6.21 -3.10 1.53
C ASN A 59 4.84 -3.20 2.21
N LEU A 60 4.53 -4.37 2.73
CA LEU A 60 3.26 -4.64 3.41
C LEU A 60 3.58 -5.19 4.80
N TYR A 61 2.94 -4.62 5.82
CA TYR A 61 2.86 -5.21 7.15
C TYR A 61 1.48 -5.80 7.34
N LEU A 62 1.44 -7.12 7.54
CA LEU A 62 0.23 -7.92 7.50
C LEU A 62 -0.06 -8.45 8.90
N PHE A 63 -1.10 -7.91 9.52
CA PHE A 63 -1.50 -8.21 10.88
C PHE A 63 -2.72 -9.13 10.89
N ASN A 64 -2.65 -10.17 11.69
CA ASN A 64 -3.80 -10.98 12.08
C ASN A 64 -4.05 -10.75 13.57
N SER A 65 -4.85 -9.73 13.88
CA SER A 65 -5.05 -9.27 15.25
C SER A 65 -5.90 -10.22 16.10
N LYS A 66 -6.42 -11.31 15.51
CA LYS A 66 -6.97 -12.46 16.26
C LYS A 66 -5.87 -13.26 16.98
N GLN A 67 -4.62 -13.08 16.58
CA GLN A 67 -3.47 -13.85 17.06
C GLN A 67 -2.42 -13.00 17.78
N VAL A 68 -2.43 -11.68 17.58
CA VAL A 68 -1.50 -10.74 18.20
C VAL A 68 -2.22 -9.45 18.58
N ASP A 69 -1.75 -8.77 19.63
CA ASP A 69 -2.17 -7.40 19.90
C ASP A 69 -1.66 -6.48 18.78
N PHE A 70 -2.58 -5.82 18.08
CA PHE A 70 -2.25 -5.00 16.92
C PHE A 70 -1.33 -3.82 17.29
N TYR A 71 -1.59 -3.15 18.41
CA TYR A 71 -0.84 -1.97 18.82
C TYR A 71 0.58 -2.36 19.21
N GLU A 72 0.74 -3.38 20.05
CA GLU A 72 2.06 -3.88 20.47
C GLU A 72 2.89 -4.38 19.27
N ALA A 73 2.25 -5.09 18.33
CA ALA A 73 2.93 -5.55 17.13
C ALA A 73 3.39 -4.39 16.24
N ALA A 74 2.56 -3.35 16.08
CA ALA A 74 2.91 -2.18 15.28
C ALA A 74 4.04 -1.35 15.92
N ASP A 75 3.98 -1.13 17.24
CA ASP A 75 5.04 -0.46 18.02
C ASP A 75 6.40 -1.14 17.89
N SER A 76 6.42 -2.48 17.80
CA SER A 76 7.66 -3.24 17.62
C SER A 76 8.35 -3.04 16.27
N ILE A 77 7.63 -2.54 15.25
CA ILE A 77 8.17 -2.33 13.90
C ILE A 77 8.87 -0.97 13.85
N ASP A 78 8.08 0.10 13.97
CA ASP A 78 8.55 1.48 14.01
C ASP A 78 7.42 2.45 14.45
N GLY A 79 7.79 3.70 14.72
CA GLY A 79 6.84 4.72 15.18
C GLY A 79 5.80 5.17 14.14
N HIS A 80 6.01 4.92 12.84
CA HIS A 80 4.96 5.19 11.84
C HIS A 80 3.87 4.12 11.91
N GLN A 81 4.25 2.84 12.06
CA GLN A 81 3.28 1.76 12.25
C GLN A 81 2.51 1.95 13.56
N GLU A 82 3.20 2.30 14.65
CA GLU A 82 2.57 2.65 15.94
C GLU A 82 1.53 3.76 15.76
N PHE A 83 1.91 4.84 15.05
CA PHE A 83 1.03 5.97 14.79
C PHE A 83 -0.22 5.58 13.99
N ILE A 84 -0.07 4.80 12.92
CA ILE A 84 -1.20 4.27 12.14
C ILE A 84 -2.09 3.41 13.04
N ALA A 85 -1.52 2.48 13.80
CA ALA A 85 -2.28 1.60 14.69
C ALA A 85 -3.07 2.39 15.74
N SER A 86 -2.48 3.44 16.31
CA SER A 86 -3.17 4.35 17.23
C SER A 86 -4.38 5.03 16.58
N LYS A 87 -4.25 5.53 15.35
CA LYS A 87 -5.35 6.16 14.63
C LYS A 87 -6.45 5.15 14.29
N LEU A 88 -6.08 3.95 13.82
CA LEU A 88 -7.02 2.88 13.51
C LEU A 88 -7.87 2.49 14.72
N LEU A 89 -7.26 2.32 15.89
CA LEU A 89 -7.96 1.89 17.10
C LEU A 89 -8.75 3.02 17.76
N ASN A 90 -8.20 4.24 17.81
CA ASN A 90 -8.77 5.33 18.62
C ASN A 90 -9.65 6.30 17.81
N VAL A 91 -9.34 6.51 16.53
CA VAL A 91 -10.04 7.48 15.67
C VAL A 91 -11.01 6.76 14.74
N PHE A 92 -10.51 5.83 13.93
CA PHE A 92 -11.34 5.06 13.00
C PHE A 92 -12.18 3.97 13.69
N GLN A 93 -11.77 3.54 14.89
CA GLN A 93 -12.49 2.59 15.74
C GLN A 93 -12.78 1.25 15.03
N ILE A 94 -11.80 0.74 14.28
CA ILE A 94 -11.91 -0.58 13.65
C ILE A 94 -11.98 -1.69 14.72
N ASP A 95 -12.49 -2.87 14.35
CA ASP A 95 -12.46 -4.02 15.26
C ASP A 95 -10.99 -4.41 15.55
N PRO A 96 -10.54 -4.40 16.82
CA PRO A 96 -9.17 -4.74 17.20
C PRO A 96 -8.79 -6.19 16.87
N LEU A 97 -9.75 -7.06 16.54
CA LEU A 97 -9.52 -8.44 16.12
C LEU A 97 -9.50 -8.63 14.60
N SER A 98 -9.47 -7.55 13.82
CA SER A 98 -9.47 -7.62 12.36
C SER A 98 -8.13 -8.09 11.79
N ARG A 99 -8.16 -8.56 10.54
CA ARG A 99 -6.97 -8.74 9.69
C ARG A 99 -6.70 -7.43 8.96
N ILE A 100 -5.58 -6.81 9.29
CA ILE A 100 -5.23 -5.46 8.85
C ILE A 100 -3.95 -5.52 8.04
N ALA A 101 -3.92 -4.86 6.88
CA ALA A 101 -2.72 -4.63 6.11
C ALA A 101 -2.32 -3.16 6.23
N ILE A 102 -1.08 -2.88 6.62
CA ILE A 102 -0.49 -1.55 6.49
C ILE A 102 0.38 -1.52 5.24
N ILE A 103 0.05 -0.62 4.31
CA ILE A 103 0.80 -0.39 3.09
C ILE A 103 1.89 0.65 3.38
N ASP A 104 3.13 0.21 3.28
CA ASP A 104 4.31 1.01 3.54
C ASP A 104 5.13 1.14 2.24
N ASN A 105 5.45 2.37 1.85
CA ASN A 105 6.33 2.69 0.72
C ASN A 105 6.03 1.95 -0.62
N LEU A 106 5.18 2.55 -1.45
CA LEU A 106 5.02 2.17 -2.86
C LEU A 106 6.11 2.82 -3.74
N TYR A 107 7.03 2.01 -4.22
CA TYR A 107 8.04 2.41 -5.20
C TYR A 107 7.61 2.00 -6.60
N VAL A 108 7.67 2.93 -7.55
CA VAL A 108 7.42 2.65 -8.97
C VAL A 108 8.72 2.84 -9.75
N ASN A 109 9.03 1.87 -10.60
CA ASN A 109 10.23 1.84 -11.42
C ASN A 109 10.05 2.67 -12.71
N SER A 110 9.84 3.97 -12.53
CA SER A 110 9.70 4.96 -13.60
C SER A 110 10.36 6.28 -13.20
N GLU A 111 11.13 6.87 -14.12
CA GLU A 111 11.81 8.16 -13.93
C GLU A 111 10.83 9.33 -13.76
N ASN A 112 9.58 9.20 -14.22
CA ASN A 112 8.57 10.27 -14.22
C ASN A 112 7.23 9.80 -13.64
N THR A 113 7.25 8.95 -12.61
CA THR A 113 6.02 8.40 -12.03
C THR A 113 5.11 9.50 -11.50
N THR A 114 3.91 9.61 -12.04
CA THR A 114 2.88 10.52 -11.52
C THR A 114 2.11 9.94 -10.33
N ALA A 115 1.52 10.81 -9.50
CA ALA A 115 0.59 10.40 -8.43
C ALA A 115 -0.53 9.49 -8.96
N LYS A 116 -1.06 9.81 -10.15
CA LYS A 116 -2.10 9.01 -10.81
C LYS A 116 -1.68 7.56 -11.06
N THR A 117 -0.44 7.33 -11.49
CA THR A 117 0.07 5.98 -11.71
C THR A 117 0.17 5.19 -10.41
N LYS A 118 0.65 5.82 -9.34
CA LYS A 118 0.72 5.18 -8.02
C LYS A 118 -0.65 4.82 -7.48
N ILE A 119 -1.61 5.73 -7.61
CA ILE A 119 -2.99 5.54 -7.16
C ILE A 119 -3.67 4.43 -7.96
N LYS A 120 -3.45 4.37 -9.28
CA LYS A 120 -3.93 3.25 -10.10
C LYS A 120 -3.36 1.92 -9.64
N LEU A 121 -2.05 1.81 -9.43
CA LEU A 121 -1.43 0.57 -8.95
C LEU A 121 -1.97 0.17 -7.57
N LEU A 122 -2.17 1.15 -6.68
CA LEU A 122 -2.81 0.92 -5.38
C LEU A 122 -4.23 0.36 -5.56
N ASN A 123 -5.06 1.03 -6.35
CA ASN A 123 -6.48 0.75 -6.51
C ASN A 123 -6.73 -0.57 -7.28
N GLU A 124 -6.05 -0.76 -8.40
CA GLU A 124 -6.34 -1.87 -9.32
C GLU A 124 -5.54 -3.14 -9.02
N GLN A 125 -4.44 -3.05 -8.28
CA GLN A 125 -3.54 -4.19 -8.05
C GLN A 125 -3.40 -4.52 -6.55
N ILE A 126 -2.96 -3.55 -5.75
CA ILE A 126 -2.57 -3.81 -4.35
C ILE A 126 -3.80 -4.04 -3.44
N LEU A 127 -4.83 -3.19 -3.50
CA LEU A 127 -6.03 -3.37 -2.67
C LEU A 127 -6.79 -4.67 -3.03
N PRO A 128 -7.00 -5.02 -4.31
CA PRO A 128 -7.57 -6.32 -4.69
C PRO A 128 -6.75 -7.51 -4.21
N TYR A 129 -5.42 -7.44 -4.29
CA TYR A 129 -4.55 -8.47 -3.75
C TYR A 129 -4.80 -8.71 -2.26
N LEU A 130 -4.81 -7.65 -1.46
CA LEU A 130 -5.04 -7.74 -0.01
C LEU A 130 -6.45 -8.31 0.29
N TYR A 131 -7.45 -7.90 -0.48
CA TYR A 131 -8.79 -8.46 -0.38
C TYR A 131 -8.82 -9.97 -0.64
N ASP A 132 -8.20 -10.43 -1.72
CA ASP A 132 -8.14 -11.85 -2.09
C ASP A 132 -7.41 -12.71 -1.04
N TRP A 133 -6.45 -12.12 -0.31
CA TRP A 133 -5.78 -12.75 0.83
C TRP A 133 -6.59 -12.73 2.14
N GLY A 134 -7.78 -12.13 2.11
CA GLY A 134 -8.74 -12.09 3.21
C GLY A 134 -8.38 -11.09 4.31
N PHE A 135 -7.78 -9.96 3.95
CA PHE A 135 -7.68 -8.79 4.84
C PHE A 135 -8.99 -8.01 4.82
N GLU A 136 -9.37 -7.48 5.98
CA GLU A 136 -10.60 -6.70 6.17
C GLU A 136 -10.32 -5.21 5.94
N TYR A 137 -9.15 -4.74 6.36
CA TYR A 137 -8.75 -3.33 6.24
C TYR A 137 -7.38 -3.17 5.61
N ALA A 138 -7.22 -2.12 4.80
CA ALA A 138 -5.93 -1.61 4.37
C ALA A 138 -5.73 -0.17 4.87
N ALA A 139 -4.56 0.13 5.43
CA ALA A 139 -4.24 1.45 5.95
C ALA A 139 -2.88 1.94 5.44
N PHE A 140 -2.73 3.26 5.28
CA PHE A 140 -1.47 3.86 4.84
C PHE A 140 -1.40 5.35 5.12
N LEU A 141 -0.17 5.86 5.21
CA LEU A 141 0.09 7.30 5.19
C LEU A 141 0.05 7.82 3.76
N ASN A 142 -0.30 9.10 3.59
CA ASN A 142 -0.14 9.78 2.29
C ASN A 142 1.29 9.61 1.75
N ALA A 143 2.30 9.75 2.62
CA ALA A 143 3.71 9.59 2.28
C ALA A 143 4.09 8.18 1.81
N SER A 144 3.35 7.15 2.22
CA SER A 144 3.56 5.77 1.76
C SER A 144 3.25 5.61 0.27
N ILE A 145 2.36 6.42 -0.28
CA ILE A 145 1.98 6.37 -1.70
C ILE A 145 2.72 7.47 -2.47
N CYS A 146 2.59 8.71 -2.04
CA CYS A 146 3.21 9.87 -2.66
C CYS A 146 4.05 10.59 -1.60
N TYR A 147 5.38 10.53 -1.72
CA TYR A 147 6.27 11.34 -0.89
C TYR A 147 5.88 12.82 -0.97
N GLU A 148 6.10 13.59 0.10
CA GLU A 148 5.74 15.01 0.18
C GLU A 148 6.29 15.80 -1.02
N GLY A 149 5.43 15.94 -2.03
CA GLY A 149 5.73 16.62 -3.28
C GLY A 149 5.38 18.10 -3.21
N SER A 150 5.36 18.74 -4.37
CA SER A 150 4.79 20.07 -4.52
C SER A 150 3.32 20.10 -4.08
N ARG A 151 2.83 21.27 -3.67
CA ARG A 151 1.41 21.46 -3.31
C ARG A 151 0.45 20.96 -4.41
N LEU A 152 0.83 21.13 -5.67
CA LEU A 152 0.04 20.65 -6.81
C LEU A 152 -0.04 19.11 -6.85
N GLU A 153 1.05 18.41 -6.53
CA GLU A 153 1.06 16.94 -6.44
C GLU A 153 0.24 16.44 -5.25
N GLN A 154 0.27 17.15 -4.13
CA GLN A 154 -0.56 16.87 -2.96
C GLN A 154 -2.04 17.02 -3.31
N GLU A 155 -2.44 18.16 -3.90
CA GLU A 155 -3.81 18.40 -4.36
C GLU A 155 -4.25 17.37 -5.40
N THR A 156 -3.36 16.96 -6.31
CA THR A 156 -3.66 15.90 -7.30
C THR A 156 -3.89 14.55 -6.62
N THR A 157 -3.07 14.22 -5.63
CA THR A 157 -3.19 12.98 -4.85
C THR A 157 -4.47 12.96 -4.03
N ASP A 158 -4.78 14.05 -3.33
CA ASP A 158 -5.99 14.18 -2.53
C ASP A 158 -7.25 14.03 -3.38
N ASN A 159 -7.31 14.71 -4.53
CA ASN A 159 -8.42 14.57 -5.46
C ASN A 159 -8.59 13.13 -5.95
N ALA A 160 -7.50 12.44 -6.26
CA ALA A 160 -7.58 11.07 -6.74
C ALA A 160 -7.97 10.11 -5.60
N PHE A 161 -7.50 10.31 -4.38
CA PHE A 161 -7.98 9.56 -3.21
C PHE A 161 -9.48 9.76 -2.94
N GLU A 162 -9.99 10.99 -3.04
CA GLU A 162 -11.41 11.27 -2.80
C GLU A 162 -12.34 10.71 -3.88
N ASN A 163 -11.86 10.62 -5.13
CA ASN A 163 -12.71 10.28 -6.27
C ASN A 163 -12.53 8.85 -6.79
N GLU A 164 -11.38 8.22 -6.56
CA GLU A 164 -11.05 6.91 -7.15
C GLU A 164 -11.07 5.75 -6.15
N ILE A 165 -10.92 6.03 -4.85
CA ILE A 165 -10.83 4.99 -3.81
C ILE A 165 -11.84 5.30 -2.70
N PRO A 166 -12.81 4.42 -2.42
CA PRO A 166 -13.70 4.58 -1.26
C PRO A 166 -12.89 4.38 0.02
N MET A 167 -12.58 5.47 0.73
CA MET A 167 -11.74 5.44 1.92
C MET A 167 -12.18 6.49 2.96
N ILE A 168 -11.85 6.23 4.22
CA ILE A 168 -11.95 7.20 5.31
C ILE A 168 -10.57 7.79 5.54
N ARG A 169 -10.48 9.12 5.67
CA ARG A 169 -9.22 9.85 5.77
C ARG A 169 -9.21 10.69 7.04
N GLU A 170 -8.08 10.65 7.75
CA GLU A 170 -7.80 11.51 8.90
C GLU A 170 -6.54 12.33 8.58
N ILE A 171 -6.74 13.63 8.36
CA ILE A 171 -5.67 14.61 8.14
C ILE A 171 -5.79 15.63 9.26
N GLY A 172 -4.99 15.48 10.32
CA GLY A 172 -5.04 16.39 11.46
C GLY A 172 -4.69 17.83 11.07
N GLU A 173 -5.35 18.83 11.68
CA GLU A 173 -5.11 20.26 11.38
C GLU A 173 -3.65 20.72 11.63
N SER A 174 -2.91 20.01 12.49
CA SER A 174 -1.50 20.27 12.82
C SER A 174 -0.52 19.29 12.20
N GLU A 175 -1.00 18.26 11.50
CA GLU A 175 -0.20 17.18 10.93
C GLU A 175 0.33 17.58 9.56
N ARG A 176 1.52 17.07 9.20
CA ARG A 176 2.04 17.30 7.85
C ARG A 176 1.20 16.52 6.85
N TRP A 177 1.07 17.00 5.62
CA TRP A 177 0.27 16.31 4.60
C TRP A 177 0.71 14.85 4.42
N GLY A 178 2.02 14.56 4.49
CA GLY A 178 2.54 13.20 4.39
C GLY A 178 2.09 12.25 5.52
N GLU A 179 1.70 12.79 6.68
CA GLU A 179 1.28 12.04 7.87
C GLU A 179 -0.22 11.72 7.89
N GLY A 180 -0.99 12.24 6.93
CA GLY A 180 -2.42 11.92 6.82
C GLY A 180 -2.64 10.41 6.69
N VAL A 181 -3.49 9.85 7.55
CA VAL A 181 -3.78 8.42 7.60
C VAL A 181 -5.04 8.12 6.80
N ASN A 182 -4.95 7.12 5.94
CA ASN A 182 -6.05 6.65 5.12
C ASN A 182 -6.40 5.22 5.52
N LEU A 183 -7.70 4.92 5.58
CA LEU A 183 -8.26 3.62 5.87
C LEU A 183 -9.22 3.23 4.74
N VAL A 184 -8.98 2.08 4.14
CA VAL A 184 -9.86 1.43 3.17
C VAL A 184 -10.50 0.21 3.82
N ASP A 185 -11.83 0.17 3.80
CA ASP A 185 -12.59 -1.06 4.07
C ASP A 185 -12.59 -1.91 2.80
N LEU A 186 -11.92 -3.06 2.86
CA LEU A 186 -11.73 -3.93 1.70
C LEU A 186 -13.01 -4.72 1.36
N GLU A 187 -13.95 -4.88 2.29
CA GLU A 187 -15.24 -5.51 1.99
C GLU A 187 -16.15 -4.57 1.19
N GLU A 188 -16.12 -3.27 1.50
CA GLU A 188 -16.87 -2.23 0.78
C GLU A 188 -16.25 -1.87 -0.58
N TYR A 189 -14.99 -2.29 -0.83
CA TYR A 189 -14.29 -2.06 -2.09
C TYR A 189 -14.88 -2.82 -3.30
N LYS A 190 -15.86 -3.71 -3.08
CA LYS A 190 -16.63 -4.34 -4.16
C LYS A 190 -17.62 -3.36 -4.79
N SER A 191 -17.22 -2.73 -5.90
CA SER A 191 -18.17 -2.14 -6.88
C SER A 191 -18.27 -3.01 -8.13
#